data_AF-A0A1Y3DNY1-F1
#
_entry.id   AF-A0A1Y3DNY1-F1
#
_cell.length_a   1.000
_cell.length_b   1.000
_cell.length_c   1.000
_cell.angle_alpha   90.00
_cell.angle_beta   90.00
_cell.angle_gamma   90.00
#
_symmetry.space_group_name_H-M   'P 1'
#
loop_
_entity.id
_entity.type
_entity.pdbx_description
1 polymer ?
#
loop_
_entity_poly.entity_id
_entity_poly.type
_entity_poly.pdbx_seq_one_letter_code
_entity_poly.pdbx_strand_id
1 'polypeptide(L)'
;MDLKNFCSLLARGNISHCEHAPKNEHVPKNEHVPNNEHAPKNEHVPKKENGESPFDDTDGGKNNDSILDVIRKIPINPFIDSNENLNKYKYGVEKKKAERYTGVQVYEEDDKDHKKNQPIDYPFPVSKSVIFEKNKVNKSEDRININYSNIASDLYPEEGFKTPNRKKHFSSDWEMLLAHNHGLYNFKNTDNNTIVNKDMYALNTENDIRNKLNLYTERINVDNPNDACKYLAIEEYKCLLTHSFHMNPDVSNQKCVKWFNEYMQCKWDEHKLNYGYNYIENRRNKKSKAYIAAPDYQYS
;
A
#
# COMPACT_ATOMS: atom_id res chain seq x y z
N MET A 1 -11.74 -20.75 -31.85
CA MET A 1 -12.78 -20.11 -31.02
C MET A 1 -12.25 -18.76 -30.55
N ASP A 2 -13.12 -17.78 -30.34
CA ASP A 2 -12.78 -16.35 -30.45
C ASP A 2 -11.78 -15.79 -29.42
N LEU A 3 -10.71 -15.17 -29.95
CA LEU A 3 -9.69 -14.44 -29.16
C LEU A 3 -10.19 -13.10 -28.56
N LYS A 4 -11.47 -12.76 -28.66
CA LYS A 4 -11.96 -11.41 -28.30
C LYS A 4 -12.33 -11.20 -26.82
N ASN A 5 -12.44 -12.26 -26.02
CA ASN A 5 -12.96 -12.17 -24.65
C ASN A 5 -11.91 -12.16 -23.53
N PHE A 6 -10.60 -12.26 -23.83
CA PHE A 6 -9.56 -12.35 -22.78
C PHE A 6 -8.91 -11.01 -22.37
N CYS A 7 -9.26 -9.89 -23.01
CA CYS A 7 -8.70 -8.56 -22.72
C CYS A 7 -9.53 -7.68 -21.74
N SER A 8 -10.54 -8.23 -21.07
CA SER A 8 -11.50 -7.40 -20.30
C SER A 8 -11.19 -7.19 -18.81
N LEU A 9 -10.17 -7.85 -18.24
CA LEU A 9 -9.90 -7.83 -16.79
C LEU A 9 -8.92 -6.75 -16.29
N LEU A 10 -8.29 -5.96 -17.17
CA LEU A 10 -7.40 -4.85 -16.78
C LEU A 10 -7.64 -3.53 -17.54
N ALA A 11 -8.74 -3.38 -18.27
CA ALA A 11 -8.98 -2.19 -19.11
C ALA A 11 -10.44 -1.71 -19.14
N ARG A 12 -10.94 -1.11 -18.04
CA ARG A 12 -12.14 -0.25 -18.04
C ARG A 12 -12.03 0.98 -17.12
N GLY A 13 -11.08 1.85 -17.42
CA GLY A 13 -11.23 3.29 -17.22
C GLY A 13 -11.74 3.94 -18.51
N ASN A 14 -13.00 3.69 -18.88
CA ASN A 14 -13.68 4.36 -19.99
C ASN A 14 -15.20 4.20 -19.86
N ILE A 15 -15.88 5.32 -19.55
CA ILE A 15 -17.35 5.37 -19.47
C ILE A 15 -17.89 5.73 -20.85
N SER A 16 -18.71 4.83 -21.41
CA SER A 16 -19.61 5.17 -22.51
C SER A 16 -21.04 4.88 -22.07
N HIS A 17 -21.94 5.85 -22.26
CA HIS A 17 -23.34 5.77 -21.87
C HIS A 17 -24.06 4.58 -22.51
N CYS A 18 -24.87 3.89 -21.71
CA CYS A 18 -26.13 3.29 -22.15
C CYS A 18 -27.15 3.47 -21.01
N GLU A 19 -28.14 4.35 -21.20
CA GLU A 19 -29.34 4.34 -20.37
C GLU A 19 -30.16 3.08 -20.65
N HIS A 20 -30.90 2.57 -19.65
CA HIS A 20 -32.34 2.27 -19.76
C HIS A 20 -32.85 1.77 -18.40
N ALA A 21 -33.88 2.43 -17.85
CA ALA A 21 -34.66 1.97 -16.71
C ALA A 21 -36.01 1.40 -17.18
N PRO A 22 -36.66 0.56 -16.38
CA PRO A 22 -37.99 0.95 -15.89
C PRO A 22 -38.18 0.75 -14.37
N LYS A 23 -39.38 1.04 -13.87
CA LYS A 23 -39.70 1.46 -12.49
C LYS A 23 -40.63 0.51 -11.71
N ASN A 24 -40.84 0.85 -10.42
CA ASN A 24 -41.95 0.48 -9.50
C ASN A 24 -41.87 -0.97 -8.93
N GLU A 25 -42.31 -1.33 -7.71
CA GLU A 25 -43.00 -0.68 -6.56
C GLU A 25 -42.74 -1.58 -5.29
N HIS A 26 -43.11 -1.33 -4.01
CA HIS A 26 -43.88 -0.32 -3.26
C HIS A 26 -43.30 -0.20 -1.81
N VAL A 27 -43.94 0.56 -0.89
CA VAL A 27 -43.69 0.60 0.59
C VAL A 27 -45.04 0.51 1.35
N PRO A 28 -45.12 0.12 2.64
CA PRO A 28 -45.49 1.14 3.63
C PRO A 28 -44.77 1.03 5.00
N LYS A 29 -44.93 2.08 5.82
CA LYS A 29 -44.29 2.32 7.14
C LYS A 29 -45.30 2.19 8.31
N ASN A 30 -44.78 2.44 9.53
CA ASN A 30 -45.46 2.71 10.82
C ASN A 30 -45.63 1.45 11.70
N GLU A 31 -45.63 1.50 13.04
CA GLU A 31 -46.23 2.54 13.91
C GLU A 31 -45.56 2.73 15.30
N HIS A 32 -46.21 3.49 16.20
CA HIS A 32 -45.65 4.20 17.37
C HIS A 32 -45.69 3.47 18.74
N VAL A 33 -44.91 4.01 19.67
CA VAL A 33 -44.85 3.75 21.12
C VAL A 33 -46.08 4.32 21.88
N PRO A 34 -46.41 3.80 23.08
CA PRO A 34 -46.76 4.69 24.20
C PRO A 34 -45.98 4.42 25.51
N ASN A 35 -45.76 5.49 26.28
CA ASN A 35 -45.15 5.49 27.63
C ASN A 35 -46.19 5.12 28.73
N ASN A 36 -45.68 4.69 29.89
CA ASN A 36 -45.95 5.25 31.23
C ASN A 36 -45.42 4.28 32.33
N GLU A 37 -44.45 4.68 33.14
CA GLU A 37 -44.59 5.35 34.46
C GLU A 37 -44.61 4.37 35.66
N HIS A 38 -43.60 4.45 36.52
CA HIS A 38 -43.69 4.81 37.95
C HIS A 38 -42.41 4.42 38.70
N ALA A 39 -41.91 5.35 39.52
CA ALA A 39 -40.92 5.09 40.55
C ALA A 39 -41.58 5.17 41.94
N PRO A 40 -40.96 4.58 42.97
CA PRO A 40 -40.87 5.32 44.22
C PRO A 40 -39.42 5.48 44.71
N LYS A 41 -39.19 6.60 45.39
CA LYS A 41 -37.93 6.94 46.06
C LYS A 41 -37.75 6.10 47.33
N ASN A 42 -36.50 5.94 47.79
CA ASN A 42 -36.15 6.34 49.16
C ASN A 42 -34.63 6.51 49.34
N GLU A 43 -34.29 7.24 50.39
CA GLU A 43 -32.98 7.87 50.61
C GLU A 43 -31.99 6.95 51.34
N HIS A 44 -30.69 7.11 51.08
CA HIS A 44 -29.72 7.35 52.15
C HIS A 44 -28.37 7.86 51.60
N VAL A 45 -27.91 8.98 52.16
CA VAL A 45 -26.53 9.49 52.01
C VAL A 45 -25.78 9.20 53.31
N PRO A 46 -24.50 8.81 53.23
CA PRO A 46 -23.53 9.52 54.05
C PRO A 46 -22.21 9.88 53.34
N LYS A 47 -21.94 11.19 53.37
CA LYS A 47 -20.63 11.86 53.52
C LYS A 47 -19.62 11.83 52.36
N LYS A 48 -19.10 13.04 52.11
CA LYS A 48 -17.92 13.36 51.30
C LYS A 48 -16.64 13.02 52.08
N GLU A 49 -15.60 12.60 51.37
CA GLU A 49 -14.22 12.94 51.70
C GLU A 49 -13.57 13.64 50.50
N ASN A 50 -12.62 14.53 50.79
CA ASN A 50 -12.11 15.49 49.81
C ASN A 50 -11.02 14.86 48.93
N GLY A 51 -11.18 14.99 47.61
CA GLY A 51 -10.10 14.90 46.65
C GLY A 51 -10.16 16.13 45.76
N GLU A 52 -9.23 17.06 45.91
CA GLU A 52 -9.15 18.26 45.06
C GLU A 52 -8.85 17.82 43.61
N SER A 53 -9.80 18.10 42.72
CA SER A 53 -9.59 18.02 41.27
C SER A 53 -9.01 19.36 40.80
N PRO A 54 -7.76 19.44 40.30
CA PRO A 54 -7.14 20.69 39.91
C PRO A 54 -7.55 21.08 38.49
N PHE A 55 -8.85 21.28 38.27
CA PHE A 55 -9.43 21.73 37.00
C PHE A 55 -10.61 22.68 37.25
N ASP A 56 -10.37 23.73 38.03
CA ASP A 56 -11.09 24.99 37.90
C ASP A 56 -10.11 25.99 37.27
N ASP A 57 -10.23 26.17 35.96
CA ASP A 57 -9.64 27.32 35.27
C ASP A 57 -10.65 27.83 34.23
N THR A 58 -11.27 28.96 34.60
CA THR A 58 -12.20 29.70 33.76
C THR A 58 -11.45 30.49 32.70
N ASP A 59 -11.18 29.90 31.53
CA ASP A 59 -11.02 30.70 30.30
C ASP A 59 -11.30 29.91 29.01
N GLY A 60 -11.61 30.63 27.93
CA GLY A 60 -11.97 30.08 26.61
C GLY A 60 -10.79 29.51 25.80
N GLY A 61 -9.99 28.63 26.43
CA GLY A 61 -8.81 28.00 25.83
C GLY A 61 -9.13 26.89 24.83
N LYS A 62 -8.52 26.94 23.64
CA LYS A 62 -8.70 25.90 22.60
C LYS A 62 -7.96 24.61 22.96
N ASN A 63 -8.72 23.55 23.23
CA ASN A 63 -8.31 22.14 23.16
C ASN A 63 -7.11 21.71 24.02
N ASN A 64 -7.16 21.96 25.34
CA ASN A 64 -6.10 21.56 26.29
C ASN A 64 -5.74 20.05 26.22
N ASP A 65 -6.71 19.17 25.97
CA ASP A 65 -6.50 17.72 25.85
C ASP A 65 -5.65 17.32 24.62
N SER A 66 -5.63 18.14 23.57
CA SER A 66 -4.92 17.83 22.32
C SER A 66 -3.40 18.04 22.38
N ILE A 67 -2.90 18.55 23.51
CA ILE A 67 -1.49 18.90 23.74
C ILE A 67 -0.89 18.04 24.87
N LEU A 68 -1.59 16.98 25.28
CA LEU A 68 -1.23 16.12 26.42
C LEU A 68 0.20 15.56 26.36
N ASP A 69 0.68 15.19 25.16
CA ASP A 69 2.03 14.67 24.95
C ASP A 69 3.12 15.73 25.23
N VAL A 70 2.87 16.99 24.90
CA VAL A 70 3.78 18.11 25.20
C VAL A 70 3.75 18.41 26.69
N ILE A 71 2.56 18.47 27.30
CA ILE A 71 2.37 18.73 28.73
C ILE A 71 3.05 17.64 29.58
N ARG A 72 2.91 16.37 29.18
CA ARG A 72 3.49 15.20 29.90
C ARG A 72 4.92 14.85 29.46
N LYS A 73 5.51 15.59 28.52
CA LYS A 73 6.85 15.32 27.96
C LYS A 73 6.98 13.86 27.45
N ILE A 74 6.03 13.46 26.61
CA ILE A 74 5.97 12.16 25.94
C ILE A 74 6.41 12.36 24.48
N PRO A 75 7.62 11.94 24.08
CA PRO A 75 8.07 12.07 22.71
C PRO A 75 7.38 11.06 21.80
N ILE A 76 6.72 11.56 20.76
CA ILE A 76 6.06 10.73 19.73
C ILE A 76 7.08 9.90 18.93
N ASN A 77 8.32 10.39 18.79
CA ASN A 77 9.42 9.68 18.14
C ASN A 77 10.81 10.14 18.69
N PRO A 78 11.90 9.40 18.37
CA PRO A 78 13.25 9.76 18.84
C PRO A 78 13.79 11.10 18.34
N PHE A 79 13.28 11.63 17.21
CA PHE A 79 13.69 12.95 16.71
C PHE A 79 13.17 14.08 17.59
N ILE A 80 11.91 13.97 18.04
CA ILE A 80 11.31 14.91 18.99
C ILE A 80 11.99 14.79 20.35
N ASP A 81 12.28 13.57 20.84
CA ASP A 81 13.02 13.35 22.09
C ASP A 81 14.39 14.06 22.10
N SER A 82 15.13 13.99 20.99
CA SER A 82 16.44 14.64 20.82
C SER A 82 16.36 16.15 20.57
N ASN A 83 15.31 16.66 19.93
CA ASN A 83 15.17 18.09 19.65
C ASN A 83 14.70 18.86 20.89
N GLU A 84 13.76 18.27 21.65
CA GLU A 84 13.18 18.84 22.89
C GLU A 84 13.99 18.45 24.16
N ASN A 85 15.09 17.70 24.00
CA ASN A 85 15.97 17.22 25.08
C ASN A 85 15.23 16.46 26.20
N LEU A 86 14.24 15.65 25.85
CA LEU A 86 13.40 14.92 26.81
C LEU A 86 14.08 13.67 27.39
N ASN A 87 15.11 13.14 26.69
CA ASN A 87 15.97 12.02 27.10
C ASN A 87 15.22 10.75 27.54
N LYS A 88 14.10 10.43 26.90
CA LYS A 88 13.28 9.23 27.16
C LYS A 88 13.76 8.02 26.37
N TYR A 89 14.34 8.21 25.18
CA TYR A 89 14.85 7.11 24.36
C TYR A 89 16.29 6.74 24.76
N LYS A 90 16.45 5.61 25.46
CA LYS A 90 17.75 5.07 25.95
C LYS A 90 18.86 5.04 24.88
N TYR A 91 18.51 4.78 23.63
CA TYR A 91 19.46 4.62 22.52
C TYR A 91 19.65 5.89 21.67
N GLY A 92 19.03 7.01 22.05
CA GLY A 92 19.10 8.26 21.28
C GLY A 92 18.45 8.17 19.89
N VAL A 93 18.94 8.97 18.94
CA VAL A 93 18.48 8.99 17.55
C VAL A 93 19.62 9.13 16.55
N GLU A 94 19.63 8.28 15.51
CA GLU A 94 20.47 8.49 14.33
C GLU A 94 19.83 9.56 13.44
N LYS A 95 20.45 10.74 13.32
CA LYS A 95 19.96 11.78 12.42
C LYS A 95 20.25 11.42 10.97
N LYS A 96 19.22 11.10 10.19
CA LYS A 96 19.34 10.91 8.73
C LYS A 96 19.64 12.26 8.05
N LYS A 97 20.36 12.24 6.92
CA LYS A 97 20.53 13.45 6.09
C LYS A 97 19.22 13.80 5.34
N ALA A 98 19.13 15.01 4.81
CA ALA A 98 17.95 15.48 4.06
C ALA A 98 17.60 14.59 2.84
N GLU A 99 18.63 14.07 2.14
CA GLU A 99 18.48 13.17 0.98
C GLU A 99 17.81 11.83 1.32
N ARG A 100 17.81 11.43 2.60
CA ARG A 100 17.12 10.22 3.09
C ARG A 100 15.66 10.44 3.49
N TYR A 101 15.18 11.70 3.56
CA TYR A 101 13.76 11.99 3.85
C TYR A 101 12.99 12.39 2.60
N THR A 102 13.65 13.06 1.65
CA THR A 102 12.98 13.61 0.47
C THR A 102 13.96 13.77 -0.70
N GLY A 103 13.48 13.60 -1.92
CA GLY A 103 14.29 13.78 -3.13
C GLY A 103 13.54 13.43 -4.40
N VAL A 104 14.13 13.74 -5.54
CA VAL A 104 13.66 13.27 -6.86
C VAL A 104 14.13 11.83 -7.07
N GLN A 105 13.31 11.04 -7.77
CA GLN A 105 13.65 9.69 -8.22
C GLN A 105 14.74 9.74 -9.30
N VAL A 106 15.57 8.69 -9.38
CA VAL A 106 16.62 8.53 -10.40
C VAL A 106 16.33 7.35 -11.30
N TYR A 107 16.98 7.32 -12.46
CA TYR A 107 17.08 6.09 -13.25
C TYR A 107 17.95 5.07 -12.50
N GLU A 108 17.32 3.95 -12.11
CA GLU A 108 17.94 2.86 -11.34
C GLU A 108 18.35 1.65 -12.21
N GLU A 109 18.14 1.75 -13.53
CA GLU A 109 18.30 0.64 -14.47
C GLU A 109 19.74 0.09 -14.57
N ASP A 110 19.88 -0.97 -15.37
CA ASP A 110 21.12 -1.71 -15.65
C ASP A 110 22.35 -0.81 -15.79
N ASP A 111 23.54 -1.36 -15.49
CA ASP A 111 24.84 -0.71 -15.68
C ASP A 111 25.14 -0.24 -17.13
N LYS A 112 24.20 -0.48 -18.06
CA LYS A 112 24.24 -0.11 -19.48
C LYS A 112 23.50 1.21 -19.77
N ASP A 113 22.67 1.72 -18.86
CA ASP A 113 21.99 3.01 -19.09
C ASP A 113 22.90 4.20 -18.77
N HIS A 114 23.14 5.03 -19.79
CA HIS A 114 23.82 6.32 -19.69
C HIS A 114 23.18 7.32 -18.70
N LYS A 115 21.88 7.20 -18.41
CA LYS A 115 21.18 8.06 -17.43
C LYS A 115 21.19 7.51 -16.00
N LYS A 116 21.84 6.37 -15.74
CA LYS A 116 21.91 5.78 -14.41
C LYS A 116 22.36 6.78 -13.32
N ASN A 117 21.65 6.77 -12.19
CA ASN A 117 21.78 7.72 -11.07
C ASN A 117 21.47 9.20 -11.40
N GLN A 118 21.02 9.54 -12.62
CA GLN A 118 20.55 10.87 -12.95
C GLN A 118 19.07 11.04 -12.55
N PRO A 119 18.63 12.24 -12.15
CA PRO A 119 17.21 12.49 -11.83
C PRO A 119 16.33 12.30 -13.07
N ILE A 120 15.17 11.67 -12.88
CA ILE A 120 14.19 11.46 -13.94
C ILE A 120 13.85 12.78 -14.65
N ASP A 121 13.85 12.73 -15.99
CA ASP A 121 13.46 13.84 -16.83
C ASP A 121 11.94 13.92 -16.93
N TYR A 122 11.42 15.14 -16.80
CA TYR A 122 10.00 15.42 -16.96
C TYR A 122 9.78 16.60 -17.93
N PRO A 123 8.60 16.72 -18.58
CA PRO A 123 8.29 17.82 -19.50
C PRO A 123 8.25 19.22 -18.86
N PHE A 124 8.07 19.30 -17.54
CA PHE A 124 7.93 20.53 -16.76
C PHE A 124 9.08 20.65 -15.72
N PRO A 125 9.41 21.86 -15.24
CA PRO A 125 10.60 22.10 -14.43
C PRO A 125 10.46 21.58 -12.99
N VAL A 126 10.93 20.35 -12.72
CA VAL A 126 11.03 19.80 -11.35
C VAL A 126 12.37 20.16 -10.71
N SER A 127 12.37 20.46 -9.42
CA SER A 127 13.58 20.80 -8.66
C SER A 127 14.51 19.60 -8.46
N LYS A 128 15.50 19.46 -9.35
CA LYS A 128 16.53 18.40 -9.33
C LYS A 128 17.63 18.57 -8.26
N SER A 129 17.48 19.52 -7.33
CA SER A 129 18.53 19.88 -6.35
C SER A 129 18.74 18.88 -5.21
N VAL A 130 17.76 18.01 -4.94
CA VAL A 130 17.85 16.98 -3.91
C VAL A 130 17.45 15.65 -4.54
N ILE A 131 18.41 14.72 -4.60
CA ILE A 131 18.23 13.34 -5.07
C ILE A 131 17.98 12.46 -3.85
N PHE A 132 17.10 11.47 -3.96
CA PHE A 132 16.87 10.53 -2.86
C PHE A 132 18.00 9.50 -2.76
N GLU A 133 18.74 9.48 -1.64
CA GLU A 133 19.83 8.52 -1.40
C GLU A 133 19.30 7.25 -0.70
N LYS A 134 19.22 6.13 -1.44
CA LYS A 134 18.90 4.82 -0.83
C LYS A 134 20.00 4.38 0.13
N ASN A 135 19.62 3.90 1.30
CA ASN A 135 20.56 3.37 2.25
C ASN A 135 21.00 1.96 1.81
N LYS A 136 22.28 1.78 1.48
CA LYS A 136 22.84 0.45 1.23
C LYS A 136 22.84 -0.31 2.56
N VAL A 137 22.18 -1.47 2.57
CA VAL A 137 21.65 -2.25 3.72
C VAL A 137 22.64 -2.56 4.88
N ASN A 138 23.93 -2.26 4.73
CA ASN A 138 25.02 -2.77 5.58
C ASN A 138 25.76 -1.67 6.37
N LYS A 139 25.10 -0.58 6.81
CA LYS A 139 25.78 0.58 7.44
C LYS A 139 25.70 0.70 8.96
N SER A 140 24.83 -0.04 9.63
CA SER A 140 24.84 -0.18 11.09
C SER A 140 24.58 -1.64 11.46
N GLU A 141 25.48 -2.21 12.26
CA GLU A 141 25.42 -3.61 12.68
C GLU A 141 24.22 -3.85 13.63
N ASP A 142 23.84 -2.84 14.42
CA ASP A 142 22.70 -2.86 15.33
C ASP A 142 21.50 -2.03 14.82
N ARG A 143 20.71 -2.60 13.90
CA ARG A 143 19.41 -2.02 13.51
C ARG A 143 18.33 -2.30 14.56
N ILE A 144 18.21 -1.45 15.58
CA ILE A 144 17.27 -1.61 16.69
C ILE A 144 15.80 -1.72 16.23
N ASN A 145 15.38 -0.93 15.23
CA ASN A 145 14.01 -0.96 14.70
C ASN A 145 13.97 -1.64 13.31
N ILE A 146 13.42 -2.86 13.29
CA ILE A 146 13.21 -3.70 12.10
C ILE A 146 11.76 -3.67 11.57
N ASN A 147 10.90 -2.78 12.06
CA ASN A 147 9.53 -2.68 11.57
C ASN A 147 9.48 -2.12 10.14
N TYR A 148 8.41 -2.43 9.42
CA TYR A 148 8.24 -2.03 8.01
C TYR A 148 8.48 -0.54 7.78
N SER A 149 7.95 0.34 8.64
CA SER A 149 8.11 1.80 8.52
C SER A 149 9.58 2.22 8.42
N ASN A 150 10.44 1.68 9.30
CA ASN A 150 11.86 2.02 9.28
C ASN A 150 12.57 1.38 8.07
N ILE A 151 12.30 0.11 7.75
CA ILE A 151 12.93 -0.60 6.62
C ILE A 151 12.57 0.05 5.28
N ALA A 152 11.30 0.36 5.06
CA ALA A 152 10.86 0.94 3.81
C ALA A 152 11.39 2.37 3.61
N SER A 153 11.61 3.13 4.69
CA SER A 153 12.24 4.46 4.64
C SER A 153 13.69 4.48 4.11
N ASP A 154 14.39 3.34 4.10
CA ASP A 154 15.72 3.22 3.49
C ASP A 154 15.67 3.08 1.96
N LEU A 155 14.52 2.66 1.42
CA LEU A 155 14.31 2.35 0.01
C LEU A 155 13.44 3.38 -0.71
N TYR A 156 12.54 4.04 0.01
CA TYR A 156 11.57 5.01 -0.49
C TYR A 156 11.37 6.15 0.53
N PRO A 157 11.21 7.40 0.09
CA PRO A 157 10.83 8.51 0.98
C PRO A 157 9.40 8.33 1.52
N GLU A 158 9.20 8.56 2.83
CA GLU A 158 7.91 8.32 3.50
C GLU A 158 6.77 9.22 2.95
N GLU A 159 7.06 10.49 2.67
CA GLU A 159 6.12 11.43 2.05
C GLU A 159 6.00 11.30 0.53
N GLY A 160 6.85 10.47 -0.10
CA GLY A 160 6.95 10.34 -1.54
C GLY A 160 8.13 11.08 -2.18
N PHE A 161 8.41 10.72 -3.44
CA PHE A 161 9.37 11.45 -4.26
C PHE A 161 8.86 12.86 -4.57
N LYS A 162 9.77 13.80 -4.81
CA LYS A 162 9.45 15.14 -5.31
C LYS A 162 8.96 15.06 -6.76
N THR A 163 7.66 14.85 -6.90
CA THR A 163 6.94 14.66 -8.15
C THR A 163 6.24 15.95 -8.62
N PRO A 164 5.67 15.95 -9.84
CA PRO A 164 5.06 17.13 -10.43
C PRO A 164 3.76 17.49 -9.72
N ASN A 165 3.71 18.69 -9.15
CA ASN A 165 2.51 19.18 -8.47
C ASN A 165 1.63 19.99 -9.43
N ARG A 166 0.34 19.58 -9.58
CA ARG A 166 -0.70 20.28 -10.38
C ARG A 166 -0.65 21.79 -10.23
N LYS A 167 -0.60 22.29 -8.99
CA LYS A 167 -0.68 23.73 -8.68
C LYS A 167 0.63 24.51 -8.92
N LYS A 168 1.73 23.84 -9.24
CA LYS A 168 3.07 24.46 -9.38
C LYS A 168 3.73 24.28 -10.75
N HIS A 169 3.33 23.26 -11.52
CA HIS A 169 4.05 22.84 -12.73
C HIS A 169 3.21 22.88 -14.01
N PHE A 170 1.89 23.02 -13.90
CA PHE A 170 0.99 23.17 -15.02
C PHE A 170 0.36 24.56 -14.96
N SER A 171 0.47 25.31 -16.05
CA SER A 171 -0.16 26.62 -16.22
C SER A 171 -1.60 26.50 -16.72
N SER A 172 -1.93 25.39 -17.39
CA SER A 172 -3.27 25.12 -17.92
C SER A 172 -3.69 23.66 -17.73
N ASP A 173 -4.99 23.40 -17.54
CA ASP A 173 -5.50 22.04 -17.39
C ASP A 173 -5.30 21.17 -18.66
N TRP A 174 -5.21 21.78 -19.86
CA TRP A 174 -4.93 21.04 -21.09
C TRP A 174 -3.52 20.45 -21.13
N GLU A 175 -2.52 21.13 -20.55
CA GLU A 175 -1.14 20.62 -20.43
C GLU A 175 -1.11 19.36 -19.56
N MET A 176 -1.93 19.38 -18.51
CA MET A 176 -2.11 18.29 -17.56
C MET A 176 -2.81 17.09 -18.22
N LEU A 177 -3.86 17.34 -19.03
CA LEU A 177 -4.55 16.33 -19.85
C LEU A 177 -3.64 15.73 -20.92
N LEU A 178 -2.82 16.54 -21.57
CA LEU A 178 -1.85 16.07 -22.56
C LEU A 178 -0.77 15.19 -21.89
N ALA A 179 -0.19 15.63 -20.77
CA ALA A 179 0.79 14.86 -20.01
C ALA A 179 0.23 13.51 -19.55
N HIS A 180 -1.02 13.47 -19.09
CA HIS A 180 -1.71 12.23 -18.73
C HIS A 180 -1.95 11.31 -19.93
N ASN A 181 -2.43 11.85 -21.05
CA ASN A 181 -2.65 11.08 -22.27
C ASN A 181 -1.37 10.41 -22.79
N HIS A 182 -0.20 11.04 -22.56
CA HIS A 182 1.11 10.47 -22.88
C HIS A 182 1.73 9.62 -21.76
N GLY A 183 1.03 9.36 -20.65
CA GLY A 183 1.54 8.56 -19.52
C GLY A 183 2.62 9.24 -18.69
N LEU A 184 2.82 10.55 -18.84
CA LEU A 184 3.87 11.35 -18.17
C LEU A 184 3.39 11.97 -16.85
N TYR A 185 2.09 11.88 -16.55
CA TYR A 185 1.49 12.39 -15.31
C TYR A 185 0.18 11.66 -14.98
N ASN A 186 0.08 11.03 -13.80
CA ASN A 186 -1.16 10.36 -13.37
C ASN A 186 -2.03 11.31 -12.53
N PHE A 187 -3.31 11.44 -12.91
CA PHE A 187 -4.27 12.21 -12.13
C PHE A 187 -4.57 11.53 -10.80
N LYS A 188 -4.80 12.35 -9.77
CA LYS A 188 -5.63 11.90 -8.65
C LYS A 188 -7.07 11.88 -9.13
N ASN A 189 -7.73 10.72 -9.08
CA ASN A 189 -9.18 10.70 -9.08
C ASN A 189 -9.64 11.08 -7.66
N THR A 190 -9.94 12.37 -7.45
CA THR A 190 -10.29 12.92 -6.12
C THR A 190 -11.71 12.59 -5.65
N ASP A 191 -12.40 11.72 -6.37
CA ASP A 191 -13.81 11.42 -6.13
C ASP A 191 -14.01 10.57 -4.86
N ASN A 192 -14.26 11.28 -3.76
CA ASN A 192 -15.21 10.92 -2.70
C ASN A 192 -15.08 9.55 -2.02
N ASN A 193 -13.87 9.02 -1.85
CA ASN A 193 -13.58 8.06 -0.76
C ASN A 193 -12.29 8.46 -0.03
N THR A 194 -12.47 9.13 1.12
CA THR A 194 -11.41 9.78 1.92
C THR A 194 -10.37 8.83 2.51
N ILE A 195 -10.62 7.52 2.48
CA ILE A 195 -9.76 6.48 3.07
C ILE A 195 -8.63 6.04 2.10
N VAL A 196 -8.77 6.25 0.78
CA VAL A 196 -7.83 5.70 -0.24
C VAL A 196 -6.98 6.78 -0.92
N ASN A 197 -7.34 8.07 -0.77
CA ASN A 197 -6.81 9.17 -1.61
C ASN A 197 -5.48 9.80 -1.13
N LYS A 198 -4.89 9.29 -0.03
CA LYS A 198 -3.56 9.72 0.44
C LYS A 198 -2.42 8.95 -0.26
N ASP A 199 -2.75 7.82 -0.88
CA ASP A 199 -1.82 6.70 -1.00
C ASP A 199 -0.98 6.70 -2.28
N MET A 200 -1.35 7.46 -3.31
CA MET A 200 -0.68 7.39 -4.62
C MET A 200 0.72 8.06 -4.64
N TYR A 201 1.09 8.78 -3.57
CA TYR A 201 2.38 9.46 -3.47
C TYR A 201 3.11 9.19 -2.15
N ALA A 202 2.40 8.93 -1.05
CA ALA A 202 3.02 8.57 0.23
C ALA A 202 3.31 7.06 0.31
N LEU A 203 4.26 6.69 1.17
CA LEU A 203 4.61 5.28 1.41
C LEU A 203 3.43 4.57 2.10
N ASN A 204 2.99 3.42 1.57
CA ASN A 204 1.94 2.62 2.21
C ASN A 204 2.39 2.27 3.64
N THR A 205 1.55 2.47 4.66
CA THR A 205 1.85 1.91 5.98
C THR A 205 1.62 0.40 5.99
N GLU A 206 2.16 -0.30 7.00
CA GLU A 206 1.94 -1.74 7.17
C GLU A 206 0.44 -2.09 7.26
N ASN A 207 -0.36 -1.23 7.90
CA ASN A 207 -1.80 -1.40 7.99
C ASN A 207 -2.49 -1.17 6.64
N ASP A 208 -2.04 -0.21 5.83
CA ASP A 208 -2.59 0.02 4.48
C ASP A 208 -2.30 -1.19 3.57
N ILE A 209 -1.09 -1.75 3.65
CA ILE A 209 -0.72 -2.98 2.92
C ILE A 209 -1.62 -4.13 3.35
N ARG A 210 -1.76 -4.37 4.66
CA ARG A 210 -2.59 -5.45 5.21
C ARG A 210 -4.05 -5.30 4.81
N ASN A 211 -4.61 -4.09 4.92
CA ASN A 211 -6.00 -3.81 4.56
C ASN A 211 -6.26 -4.00 3.05
N LYS A 212 -5.38 -3.45 2.19
CA LYS A 212 -5.49 -3.63 0.72
C LYS A 212 -5.36 -5.10 0.32
N LEU A 213 -4.43 -5.83 0.94
CA LEU A 213 -4.23 -7.26 0.67
C LEU A 213 -5.43 -8.11 1.11
N ASN A 214 -6.02 -7.82 2.27
CA ASN A 214 -7.22 -8.51 2.76
C ASN A 214 -8.40 -8.27 1.79
N LEU A 215 -8.67 -7.02 1.41
CA LEU A 215 -9.73 -6.66 0.44
C LEU A 215 -9.52 -7.25 -0.97
N TYR A 216 -8.29 -7.61 -1.34
CA TYR A 216 -7.98 -8.33 -2.58
C TYR A 216 -8.19 -9.85 -2.42
N THR A 217 -7.73 -10.39 -1.29
CA THR A 217 -7.86 -11.81 -0.92
C THR A 217 -9.34 -12.21 -0.77
N GLU A 218 -10.16 -11.37 -0.14
CA GLU A 218 -11.60 -11.57 -0.01
C GLU A 218 -12.28 -11.65 -1.38
N ARG A 219 -11.98 -10.70 -2.29
CA ARG A 219 -12.53 -10.71 -3.66
C ARG A 219 -12.15 -11.97 -4.42
N ILE A 220 -10.88 -12.37 -4.46
CA ILE A 220 -10.47 -13.60 -5.18
C ILE A 220 -11.16 -14.85 -4.61
N ASN A 221 -11.29 -14.96 -3.28
CA ASN A 221 -11.95 -16.11 -2.67
C ASN A 221 -13.47 -16.16 -2.95
N VAL A 222 -14.11 -15.00 -3.18
CA VAL A 222 -15.50 -14.92 -3.64
C VAL A 222 -15.61 -15.27 -5.13
N ASP A 223 -14.71 -14.75 -5.96
CA ASP A 223 -14.75 -14.94 -7.42
C ASP A 223 -14.50 -16.40 -7.82
N ASN A 224 -13.45 -17.04 -7.31
CA ASN A 224 -13.10 -18.43 -7.61
C ASN A 224 -12.48 -19.16 -6.39
N PRO A 225 -13.30 -19.76 -5.50
CA PRO A 225 -12.79 -20.37 -4.27
C PRO A 225 -11.86 -21.58 -4.52
N ASN A 226 -12.08 -22.31 -5.62
CA ASN A 226 -11.36 -23.54 -5.97
C ASN A 226 -10.14 -23.31 -6.90
N ASP A 227 -9.79 -22.06 -7.18
CA ASP A 227 -8.63 -21.71 -8.01
C ASP A 227 -7.32 -22.11 -7.29
N ALA A 228 -6.55 -23.00 -7.91
CA ALA A 228 -5.26 -23.46 -7.37
C ALA A 228 -4.19 -22.35 -7.35
N CYS A 229 -4.31 -21.37 -8.26
CA CYS A 229 -3.31 -20.33 -8.52
C CYS A 229 -3.56 -19.05 -7.72
N LYS A 230 -4.68 -18.96 -6.98
CA LYS A 230 -5.08 -17.74 -6.26
C LYS A 230 -4.01 -17.19 -5.31
N TYR A 231 -3.28 -18.06 -4.62
CA TYR A 231 -2.24 -17.62 -3.69
C TYR A 231 -1.01 -17.00 -4.38
N LEU A 232 -0.73 -17.37 -5.64
CA LEU A 232 0.35 -16.76 -6.43
C LEU A 232 -0.02 -15.31 -6.81
N ALA A 233 -1.28 -15.08 -7.21
CA ALA A 233 -1.79 -13.72 -7.46
C ALA A 233 -1.81 -12.86 -6.17
N ILE A 234 -2.15 -13.46 -5.01
CA ILE A 234 -2.11 -12.79 -3.71
C ILE A 234 -0.66 -12.40 -3.32
N GLU A 235 0.32 -13.29 -3.50
CA GLU A 235 1.74 -12.98 -3.23
C GLU A 235 2.34 -11.98 -4.23
N GLU A 236 1.91 -12.00 -5.49
CA GLU A 236 2.26 -10.95 -6.47
C GLU A 236 1.75 -9.58 -5.99
N TYR A 237 0.47 -9.47 -5.65
CA TYR A 237 -0.12 -8.21 -5.21
C TYR A 237 0.49 -7.69 -3.89
N LYS A 238 0.77 -8.60 -2.95
CA LYS A 238 1.52 -8.30 -1.71
C LYS A 238 2.94 -7.81 -1.99
N CYS A 239 3.63 -8.42 -2.96
CA CYS A 239 4.96 -7.98 -3.40
C CYS A 239 4.90 -6.55 -3.98
N LEU A 240 3.92 -6.27 -4.84
CA LEU A 240 3.71 -4.93 -5.42
C LEU A 240 3.43 -3.88 -4.34
N LEU A 241 2.55 -4.20 -3.38
CA LEU A 241 2.22 -3.30 -2.26
C LEU A 241 3.43 -2.99 -1.36
N THR A 242 4.22 -4.00 -1.01
CA THR A 242 5.40 -3.82 -0.13
C THR A 242 6.54 -3.06 -0.81
N HIS A 243 6.67 -3.13 -2.14
CA HIS A 243 7.61 -2.35 -2.95
C HIS A 243 7.04 -1.02 -3.47
N SER A 244 5.83 -0.62 -3.05
CA SER A 244 5.22 0.65 -3.42
C SER A 244 5.15 0.89 -4.93
N PHE A 245 4.55 -0.07 -5.63
CA PHE A 245 4.32 -0.03 -7.08
C PHE A 245 3.65 1.27 -7.58
N HIS A 246 2.89 1.94 -6.71
CA HIS A 246 2.24 3.22 -6.99
C HIS A 246 3.21 4.40 -7.13
N MET A 247 4.41 4.33 -6.52
CA MET A 247 5.47 5.31 -6.72
C MET A 247 6.46 4.92 -7.80
N ASN A 248 6.89 3.66 -7.78
CA ASN A 248 7.95 3.14 -8.64
C ASN A 248 7.49 1.80 -9.23
N PRO A 249 6.69 1.82 -10.31
CA PRO A 249 6.13 0.62 -10.91
C PRO A 249 7.23 -0.27 -11.48
N ASP A 250 8.24 0.29 -12.14
CA ASP A 250 9.27 -0.48 -12.86
C ASP A 250 10.11 -1.33 -11.91
N VAL A 251 10.65 -0.74 -10.83
CA VAL A 251 11.44 -1.47 -9.83
C VAL A 251 10.57 -2.45 -9.02
N SER A 252 9.26 -2.19 -8.90
CA SER A 252 8.33 -3.12 -8.25
C SER A 252 8.03 -4.32 -9.15
N ASN A 253 7.74 -4.07 -10.42
CA ASN A 253 7.50 -5.09 -11.44
C ASN A 253 8.72 -6.02 -11.59
N GLN A 254 9.94 -5.46 -11.67
CA GLN A 254 11.18 -6.25 -11.73
C GLN A 254 11.34 -7.24 -10.56
N LYS A 255 10.84 -6.90 -9.35
CA LYS A 255 10.91 -7.78 -8.17
C LYS A 255 9.76 -8.80 -8.11
N CYS A 256 8.59 -8.43 -8.63
CA CYS A 256 7.35 -9.19 -8.46
C CYS A 256 6.98 -10.05 -9.68
N VAL A 257 7.55 -9.80 -10.86
CA VAL A 257 7.32 -10.56 -12.11
C VAL A 257 7.55 -12.06 -11.96
N LYS A 258 8.39 -12.49 -11.01
CA LYS A 258 8.54 -13.92 -10.66
C LYS A 258 7.22 -14.56 -10.26
N TRP A 259 6.39 -13.89 -9.45
CA TRP A 259 5.11 -14.42 -8.98
C TRP A 259 4.07 -14.44 -10.11
N PHE A 260 4.10 -13.44 -10.97
CA PHE A 260 3.31 -13.43 -12.21
C PHE A 260 3.68 -14.61 -13.12
N ASN A 261 4.97 -14.91 -13.29
CA ASN A 261 5.43 -16.05 -14.09
C ASN A 261 5.00 -17.40 -13.49
N GLU A 262 5.08 -17.57 -12.16
CA GLU A 262 4.55 -18.76 -11.48
C GLU A 262 3.02 -18.87 -11.62
N TYR A 263 2.29 -17.75 -11.49
CA TYR A 263 0.84 -17.69 -11.70
C TYR A 263 0.46 -18.12 -13.12
N MET A 264 1.16 -17.62 -14.14
CA MET A 264 0.93 -17.98 -15.54
C MET A 264 1.23 -19.47 -15.83
N GLN A 265 2.30 -20.03 -15.24
CA GLN A 265 2.59 -21.46 -15.31
C GLN A 265 1.47 -22.27 -14.63
N CYS A 266 1.06 -21.89 -13.42
CA CYS A 266 -0.04 -22.53 -12.70
C CYS A 266 -1.35 -22.50 -13.51
N LYS A 267 -1.67 -21.39 -14.19
CA LYS A 267 -2.87 -21.32 -15.04
C LYS A 267 -2.82 -22.23 -16.27
N TRP A 268 -1.65 -22.43 -16.85
CA TRP A 268 -1.48 -23.47 -17.88
C TRP A 268 -1.65 -24.87 -17.30
N ASP A 269 -1.17 -25.11 -16.08
CA ASP A 269 -1.26 -26.40 -15.40
C ASP A 269 -2.69 -26.74 -14.93
N GLU A 270 -3.45 -25.75 -14.46
CA GLU A 270 -4.90 -25.87 -14.22
C GLU A 270 -5.63 -26.20 -15.53
N HIS A 271 -5.29 -25.51 -16.62
CA HIS A 271 -5.92 -25.74 -17.93
C HIS A 271 -5.61 -27.14 -18.49
N LYS A 272 -4.35 -27.60 -18.47
CA LYS A 272 -3.98 -28.92 -18.99
C LYS A 272 -4.65 -30.06 -18.22
N LEU A 273 -4.83 -29.91 -16.91
CA LEU A 273 -5.55 -30.87 -16.06
C LEU A 273 -7.05 -30.88 -16.36
N ASN A 274 -7.69 -29.71 -16.43
CA ASN A 274 -9.13 -29.60 -16.68
C ASN A 274 -9.56 -30.09 -18.07
N TYR A 275 -8.70 -29.93 -19.08
CA TYR A 275 -8.96 -30.40 -20.46
C TYR A 275 -8.31 -31.75 -20.80
N GLY A 276 -7.63 -32.40 -19.87
CA GLY A 276 -7.03 -33.73 -20.06
C GLY A 276 -5.90 -33.78 -21.08
N TYR A 277 -5.13 -32.71 -21.22
CA TYR A 277 -3.98 -32.68 -22.12
C TYR A 277 -2.80 -33.47 -21.55
N ASN A 278 -2.31 -34.44 -22.33
CA ASN A 278 -1.13 -35.23 -22.03
C ASN A 278 -0.35 -35.53 -23.32
N TYR A 279 0.86 -36.07 -23.19
CA TYR A 279 1.77 -36.38 -24.29
C TYR A 279 2.25 -37.84 -24.20
N ILE A 280 2.67 -38.42 -25.32
CA ILE A 280 3.21 -39.77 -25.35
C ILE A 280 4.69 -39.69 -24.96
N GLU A 281 5.03 -40.24 -23.80
CA GLU A 281 6.42 -40.32 -23.34
C GLU A 281 7.23 -41.34 -24.15
N ASN A 282 8.51 -41.02 -24.34
CA ASN A 282 9.47 -41.94 -24.94
C ASN A 282 9.86 -43.06 -23.97
N ARG A 283 10.29 -44.20 -24.51
CA ARG A 283 10.88 -45.26 -23.70
C ARG A 283 12.09 -44.73 -22.93
N ARG A 284 12.14 -45.08 -21.65
CA ARG A 284 13.22 -44.77 -20.71
C ARG A 284 14.61 -44.97 -21.31
N ASN A 285 15.47 -43.95 -21.21
CA ASN A 285 16.84 -44.02 -21.71
C ASN A 285 17.66 -45.09 -20.98
N LYS A 286 18.46 -45.87 -21.74
CA LYS A 286 19.35 -46.92 -21.25
C LYS A 286 20.38 -46.43 -20.22
N LYS A 287 20.74 -45.14 -20.24
CA LYS A 287 21.58 -44.45 -19.23
C LYS A 287 20.82 -43.42 -18.40
N SER A 288 19.56 -43.70 -18.06
CA SER A 288 18.75 -42.86 -17.14
C SER A 288 19.35 -42.73 -15.74
N LYS A 289 20.09 -43.75 -15.26
CA LYS A 289 20.88 -43.67 -14.03
C LYS A 289 22.34 -43.37 -14.35
N ALA A 290 22.96 -42.46 -13.60
CA ALA A 290 24.39 -42.19 -13.71
C ALA A 290 25.27 -43.37 -13.24
N TYR A 291 24.80 -44.15 -12.26
CA TYR A 291 25.47 -45.34 -11.73
C TYR A 291 24.45 -46.44 -11.43
N ILE A 292 24.86 -47.72 -11.49
CA ILE A 292 23.94 -48.86 -11.37
C ILE A 292 23.27 -48.94 -9.97
N ALA A 293 24.02 -48.63 -8.92
CA ALA A 293 23.53 -48.60 -7.54
C ALA A 293 22.90 -47.26 -7.14
N ALA A 294 22.81 -46.28 -8.06
CA ALA A 294 22.14 -45.03 -7.75
C ALA A 294 20.63 -45.27 -7.53
N PRO A 295 20.03 -44.66 -6.49
CA PRO A 295 18.58 -44.66 -6.32
C PRO A 295 17.95 -43.96 -7.52
N ASP A 296 16.73 -44.39 -7.84
CA ASP A 296 16.01 -44.00 -9.03
C ASP A 296 14.65 -43.49 -8.62
N TYR A 297 14.63 -42.23 -8.20
CA TYR A 297 13.42 -41.56 -7.80
C TYR A 297 12.46 -41.51 -9.00
N GLN A 298 11.27 -42.07 -8.82
CA GLN A 298 10.21 -41.92 -9.80
C GLN A 298 9.62 -40.52 -9.63
N TYR A 299 9.49 -39.80 -10.73
CA TYR A 299 8.82 -38.51 -10.79
C TYR A 299 7.49 -38.69 -11.55
N SER A 300 6.45 -38.02 -11.07
CA SER A 300 5.10 -38.02 -11.66
C SER A 300 4.97 -37.03 -12.80
#